data_AF-A0A9E1T6B2-F1
#
_entry.id   AF-A0A9E1T6B2-F1
#
_cell.length_a   1.000
_cell.length_b   1.000
_cell.length_c   1.000
_cell.angle_alpha   90.00
_cell.angle_beta   90.00
_cell.angle_gamma   90.00
#
_symmetry.space_group_name_H-M   'P 1'
#
loop_
_entity.id
_entity.type
_entity.pdbx_description
1 polymer ?
#
loop_
_entity_poly.entity_id
_entity_poly.type
_entity_poly.pdbx_seq_one_letter_code
_entity_poly.pdbx_strand_id
1 'polypeptide(L)'
;SKASTYSGILQLYTDLIALRLNKTGVSAGLSGAFTNFHHVNDSGKVVAYHRWGVGGTGNDIVIVMNFGVNSLDTYRIGFPYEGDWFMVFNTDSTEYSPDYIGIGHDTTAVQYEYDGMAYSGVVNLEGYSMQIFSRVNDAEDCIGDLTGDGLVNVSDILAIISDWGTPYSDITGDTMTNVSDLLVVIGEFGPCQ
;
A
#
# COMPACT_ATOMS: atom_id res chain seq x y z
N SER A 1 1.36 -16.42 -25.31
CA SER A 1 0.96 -17.40 -24.25
C SER A 1 -0.17 -16.79 -23.43
N LYS A 2 -0.83 -17.52 -22.51
CA LYS A 2 -1.86 -16.89 -21.64
C LYS A 2 -1.32 -15.70 -20.85
N ALA A 3 -0.04 -15.74 -20.46
CA ALA A 3 0.66 -14.64 -19.79
C ALA A 3 0.73 -13.36 -20.64
N SER A 4 0.83 -13.46 -21.97
CA SER A 4 0.82 -12.28 -22.85
C SER A 4 -0.58 -11.78 -23.18
N THR A 5 -1.61 -12.65 -23.10
CA THR A 5 -3.01 -12.27 -23.36
C THR A 5 -3.65 -11.59 -22.15
N TYR A 6 -3.24 -11.97 -20.94
CA TYR A 6 -3.76 -11.43 -19.68
C TYR A 6 -2.64 -10.80 -18.84
N SER A 7 -1.80 -9.99 -19.48
CA SER A 7 -0.63 -9.39 -18.83
C SER A 7 -1.02 -8.50 -17.65
N GLY A 8 -2.12 -7.74 -17.75
CA GLY A 8 -2.59 -6.89 -16.65
C GLY A 8 -3.12 -7.68 -15.45
N ILE A 9 -3.79 -8.81 -15.67
CA ILE A 9 -4.18 -9.72 -14.57
C ILE A 9 -2.96 -10.40 -13.95
N LEU A 10 -1.96 -10.77 -14.76
CA LEU A 10 -0.70 -11.27 -14.23
C LEU A 10 0.01 -10.21 -13.38
N GLN A 11 -0.01 -8.94 -13.81
CA GLN A 11 0.53 -7.82 -13.05
C GLN A 11 -0.20 -7.66 -11.72
N LEU A 12 -1.55 -7.64 -11.73
CA LEU A 12 -2.37 -7.57 -10.51
C LEU A 12 -1.98 -8.63 -9.49
N TYR A 13 -1.82 -9.89 -9.90
CA TYR A 13 -1.37 -10.94 -8.99
C TYR A 13 0.08 -10.75 -8.53
N THR A 14 0.96 -10.25 -9.39
CA THR A 14 2.36 -9.96 -9.04
C THR A 14 2.44 -8.91 -7.94
N ASP A 15 1.69 -7.83 -8.07
CA ASP A 15 1.66 -6.72 -7.12
C ASP A 15 1.01 -7.14 -5.80
N LEU A 16 -0.11 -7.86 -5.86
CA LEU A 16 -0.76 -8.39 -4.66
C LEU A 16 0.16 -9.37 -3.89
N ILE A 17 0.96 -10.17 -4.60
CA ILE A 17 1.98 -11.04 -3.97
C ILE A 17 3.10 -10.19 -3.37
N ALA A 18 3.55 -9.13 -4.04
CA ALA A 18 4.57 -8.22 -3.52
C ALA A 18 4.11 -7.55 -2.21
N LEU A 19 2.87 -7.06 -2.15
CA LEU A 19 2.23 -6.54 -0.95
C LEU A 19 2.11 -7.60 0.14
N ARG A 20 1.65 -8.81 -0.20
CA ARG A 20 1.56 -9.90 0.79
C ARG A 20 2.90 -10.23 1.43
N LEU A 21 3.98 -10.18 0.65
CA LEU A 21 5.35 -10.40 1.10
C LEU A 21 6.02 -9.15 1.70
N ASN A 22 5.31 -8.02 1.73
CA ASN A 22 5.82 -6.73 2.19
C ASN A 22 7.12 -6.30 1.52
N LYS A 23 7.22 -6.45 0.19
CA LYS A 23 8.46 -6.16 -0.54
C LYS A 23 8.91 -4.70 -0.47
N THR A 24 7.96 -3.76 -0.43
CA THR A 24 8.23 -2.31 -0.37
C THR A 24 8.16 -1.76 1.06
N GLY A 25 7.92 -2.59 2.08
CA GLY A 25 7.86 -2.13 3.47
C GLY A 25 6.54 -1.50 3.92
N VAL A 26 5.62 -1.19 3.00
CA VAL A 26 4.35 -0.47 3.30
C VAL A 26 3.22 -1.36 3.81
N SER A 27 3.37 -2.68 3.81
CA SER A 27 2.27 -3.65 3.99
C SER A 27 2.57 -4.80 4.96
N ALA A 28 3.47 -4.57 5.91
CA ALA A 28 3.87 -5.56 6.93
C ALA A 28 2.68 -6.22 7.65
N GLY A 29 1.59 -5.48 7.87
CA GLY A 29 0.36 -6.00 8.48
C GLY A 29 -0.30 -7.16 7.72
N LEU A 30 -0.11 -7.27 6.40
CA LEU A 30 -0.63 -8.39 5.61
C LEU A 30 0.03 -9.72 5.95
N SER A 31 1.31 -9.69 6.34
CA SER A 31 2.06 -10.85 6.87
C SER A 31 1.80 -11.11 8.36
N GLY A 32 1.06 -10.23 9.03
CA GLY A 32 0.74 -10.33 10.44
C GLY A 32 -0.22 -11.48 10.79
N ALA A 33 -0.20 -11.86 12.07
CA ALA A 33 -1.01 -12.95 12.61
C ALA A 33 -2.44 -12.53 12.98
N PHE A 34 -2.69 -11.22 13.10
CA PHE A 34 -3.95 -10.71 13.64
C PHE A 34 -4.90 -10.23 12.54
N THR A 35 -6.20 -10.38 12.78
CA THR A 35 -7.26 -10.00 11.85
C THR A 35 -8.51 -9.62 12.62
N ASN A 36 -9.18 -8.55 12.22
CA ASN A 36 -10.46 -8.12 12.75
C ASN A 36 -11.41 -7.74 11.61
N PHE A 37 -12.47 -8.53 11.40
CA PHE A 37 -13.57 -8.16 10.51
C PHE A 37 -14.52 -7.22 11.26
N HIS A 38 -14.35 -5.92 11.06
CA HIS A 38 -15.14 -4.90 11.75
C HIS A 38 -16.35 -4.45 10.93
N HIS A 39 -16.28 -4.54 9.60
CA HIS A 39 -17.38 -4.18 8.72
C HIS A 39 -17.88 -5.40 7.94
N VAL A 40 -19.13 -5.81 8.17
CA VAL A 40 -19.80 -6.87 7.41
C VAL A 40 -21.20 -6.41 7.07
N ASN A 41 -21.38 -5.87 5.87
CA ASN A 41 -22.67 -5.43 5.36
C ASN A 41 -23.18 -6.43 4.32
N ASP A 42 -23.92 -7.44 4.76
CA ASP A 42 -24.46 -8.46 3.86
C ASP A 42 -25.50 -7.89 2.88
N SER A 43 -26.25 -6.84 3.24
CA SER A 43 -27.22 -6.25 2.30
C SER A 43 -26.53 -5.50 1.16
N GLY A 44 -25.46 -4.76 1.47
CA GLY A 44 -24.64 -4.05 0.48
C GLY A 44 -23.57 -4.93 -0.18
N LYS A 45 -23.36 -6.14 0.34
CA LYS A 45 -22.29 -7.08 -0.07
C LYS A 45 -20.89 -6.47 0.09
N VAL A 46 -20.67 -5.71 1.17
CA VAL A 46 -19.38 -5.07 1.48
C VAL A 46 -18.78 -5.68 2.73
N VAL A 47 -17.48 -5.93 2.70
CA VAL A 47 -16.70 -6.38 3.86
C VAL A 47 -15.46 -5.51 3.99
N ALA A 48 -15.16 -5.07 5.21
CA ALA A 48 -13.86 -4.48 5.54
C ALA A 48 -13.26 -5.15 6.78
N TYR A 49 -11.94 -5.34 6.74
CA TYR A 49 -11.22 -5.95 7.82
C TYR A 49 -9.83 -5.34 8.00
N HIS A 50 -9.39 -5.31 9.25
CA HIS A 50 -8.08 -4.82 9.67
C HIS A 50 -7.14 -6.00 9.90
N ARG A 51 -5.91 -5.88 9.40
CA ARG A 51 -4.81 -6.83 9.53
C ARG A 51 -3.63 -6.13 10.18
N TRP A 52 -3.00 -6.78 11.15
CA TRP A 52 -1.79 -6.24 11.78
C TRP A 52 -0.81 -7.29 12.29
N GLY A 53 0.43 -6.86 12.48
CA GLY A 53 1.58 -7.67 12.91
C GLY A 53 2.15 -7.27 14.27
N VAL A 54 3.41 -7.66 14.51
CA VAL A 54 4.12 -7.48 15.79
C VAL A 54 4.74 -6.07 15.92
N GLY A 55 4.70 -5.24 14.87
CA GLY A 55 5.23 -3.86 14.84
C GLY A 55 6.19 -3.57 13.67
N GLY A 56 6.42 -2.29 13.39
CA GLY A 56 7.19 -1.78 12.23
C GLY A 56 6.38 -0.81 11.33
N THR A 57 7.01 -0.22 10.31
CA THR A 57 6.31 0.57 9.27
C THR A 57 5.29 -0.29 8.51
N GLY A 58 4.14 0.27 8.11
CA GLY A 58 3.12 -0.45 7.33
C GLY A 58 2.37 -1.58 8.08
N ASN A 59 2.35 -1.52 9.42
CA ASN A 59 1.81 -2.63 10.22
C ASN A 59 0.30 -2.68 10.32
N ASP A 60 -0.40 -1.58 10.09
CA ASP A 60 -1.85 -1.51 10.16
C ASP A 60 -2.42 -1.40 8.75
N ILE A 61 -3.14 -2.43 8.34
CA ILE A 61 -3.68 -2.55 6.99
C ILE A 61 -5.18 -2.73 7.05
N VAL A 62 -5.92 -1.87 6.35
CA VAL A 62 -7.37 -2.01 6.19
C VAL A 62 -7.66 -2.46 4.77
N ILE A 63 -8.40 -3.56 4.64
CA ILE A 63 -8.79 -4.12 3.35
C ILE A 63 -10.30 -3.96 3.23
N VAL A 64 -10.76 -3.45 2.09
CA VAL A 64 -12.17 -3.19 1.81
C VAL A 64 -12.54 -3.87 0.50
N MET A 65 -13.65 -4.60 0.48
CA MET A 65 -14.11 -5.38 -0.67
C MET A 65 -15.58 -5.11 -0.93
N ASN A 66 -15.90 -4.74 -2.16
CA ASN A 66 -17.26 -4.64 -2.67
C ASN A 66 -17.57 -5.85 -3.54
N PHE A 67 -18.39 -6.77 -3.05
CA PHE A 67 -18.89 -7.92 -3.81
C PHE A 67 -20.21 -7.63 -4.55
N GLY A 68 -20.71 -6.40 -4.46
CA GLY A 68 -21.87 -5.93 -5.22
C GLY A 68 -21.50 -5.51 -6.65
N VAL A 69 -22.50 -5.45 -7.52
CA VAL A 69 -22.35 -4.97 -8.91
C VAL A 69 -22.28 -3.45 -9.01
N ASN A 70 -22.82 -2.74 -8.01
CA ASN A 70 -22.92 -1.29 -8.04
C ASN A 70 -21.67 -0.67 -7.40
N SER A 71 -21.17 0.40 -8.01
CA SER A 71 -20.19 1.29 -7.40
C SER A 71 -20.80 1.96 -6.16
N LEU A 72 -19.94 2.20 -5.18
CA LEU A 72 -20.25 2.86 -3.92
C LEU A 72 -19.43 4.14 -3.85
N ASP A 73 -20.12 5.25 -3.59
CA ASP A 73 -19.50 6.57 -3.42
C ASP A 73 -19.73 7.05 -1.98
N THR A 74 -18.73 7.70 -1.40
CA THR A 74 -18.75 8.22 -0.02
C THR A 74 -19.08 7.16 1.05
N TYR A 75 -18.65 5.91 0.82
CA TYR A 75 -18.97 4.78 1.69
C TYR A 75 -18.13 4.82 2.97
N ARG A 76 -18.77 4.90 4.14
CA ARG A 76 -18.06 4.99 5.43
C ARG A 76 -17.78 3.61 6.03
N ILE A 77 -16.55 3.43 6.51
CA ILE A 77 -16.09 2.26 7.26
C ILE A 77 -15.26 2.68 8.48
N GLY A 78 -15.20 1.82 9.49
CA GLY A 78 -14.32 2.00 10.65
C GLY A 78 -12.84 1.89 10.30
N PHE A 79 -12.01 2.65 11.01
CA PHE A 79 -10.54 2.55 10.98
C PHE A 79 -9.99 2.47 12.41
N PRO A 80 -8.87 1.75 12.64
CA PRO A 80 -8.32 1.55 13.98
C PRO A 80 -7.64 2.81 14.56
N TYR A 81 -7.18 3.72 13.70
CA TYR A 81 -6.48 4.96 14.08
C TYR A 81 -6.93 6.15 13.23
N GLU A 82 -6.79 7.35 13.79
CA GLU A 82 -6.94 8.61 13.05
C GLU A 82 -5.79 8.86 12.06
N GLY A 83 -6.05 9.81 11.16
CA GLY A 83 -5.07 10.33 10.20
C GLY A 83 -5.22 9.69 8.83
N ASP A 84 -4.18 9.86 8.02
CA ASP A 84 -4.21 9.48 6.61
C ASP A 84 -3.98 7.97 6.43
N TRP A 85 -4.72 7.43 5.47
CA TRP A 85 -4.69 6.06 5.01
C TRP A 85 -4.56 6.07 3.50
N PHE A 86 -3.39 5.66 3.03
CA PHE A 86 -3.01 5.65 1.63
C PHE A 86 -3.50 4.37 0.97
N MET A 87 -4.13 4.49 -0.20
CA MET A 87 -4.60 3.37 -0.99
C MET A 87 -3.43 2.76 -1.75
N VAL A 88 -2.81 1.74 -1.16
CA VAL A 88 -1.64 1.04 -1.71
C VAL A 88 -1.99 -0.06 -2.71
N PHE A 89 -3.28 -0.33 -2.92
CA PHE A 89 -3.72 -1.29 -3.94
C PHE A 89 -5.18 -1.05 -4.33
N ASN A 90 -5.48 -1.18 -5.62
CA ASN A 90 -6.84 -1.13 -6.14
C ASN A 90 -7.01 -2.14 -7.29
N THR A 91 -7.87 -3.15 -7.13
CA THR A 91 -8.12 -4.13 -8.20
C THR A 91 -8.81 -3.56 -9.43
N ASP A 92 -9.44 -2.39 -9.30
CA ASP A 92 -10.05 -1.63 -10.41
C ASP A 92 -9.07 -0.62 -11.03
N SER A 93 -7.76 -0.70 -10.75
CA SER A 93 -6.77 0.20 -11.36
C SER A 93 -6.70 0.02 -12.89
N THR A 94 -6.65 1.14 -13.62
CA THR A 94 -6.48 1.13 -15.10
C THR A 94 -5.15 0.55 -15.54
N GLU A 95 -4.18 0.40 -14.63
CA GLU A 95 -2.90 -0.29 -14.86
C GLU A 95 -3.10 -1.78 -15.16
N TYR A 96 -4.14 -2.39 -14.58
CA TYR A 96 -4.45 -3.82 -14.76
C TYR A 96 -5.35 -4.10 -15.95
N SER A 97 -6.16 -3.12 -16.37
CA SER A 97 -6.98 -3.22 -17.58
C SER A 97 -7.47 -1.84 -18.02
N PRO A 98 -7.43 -1.51 -19.32
CA PRO A 98 -8.00 -0.27 -19.84
C PRO A 98 -9.54 -0.21 -19.72
N ASP A 99 -10.19 -1.36 -19.47
CA ASP A 99 -11.65 -1.43 -19.27
C ASP A 99 -12.07 -1.09 -17.83
N TYR A 100 -11.12 -0.93 -16.91
CA TYR A 100 -11.39 -0.53 -15.53
C TYR A 100 -11.49 0.99 -15.40
N ILE A 101 -12.10 1.46 -14.31
CA ILE A 101 -12.37 2.90 -14.12
C ILE A 101 -11.30 3.54 -13.23
N GLY A 102 -10.74 2.79 -12.29
CA GLY A 102 -9.79 3.30 -11.30
C GLY A 102 -10.48 4.01 -10.14
N ILE A 103 -11.70 3.59 -9.75
CA ILE A 103 -12.37 4.23 -8.61
C ILE A 103 -11.64 3.91 -7.32
N GLY A 104 -11.24 4.95 -6.60
CA GLY A 104 -10.57 4.88 -5.30
C GLY A 104 -9.77 6.15 -5.03
N HIS A 105 -9.41 6.37 -3.77
CA HIS A 105 -8.55 7.48 -3.34
C HIS A 105 -8.06 7.21 -1.91
N ASP A 106 -6.97 7.88 -1.52
CA ASP A 106 -6.55 7.95 -0.13
C ASP A 106 -7.65 8.55 0.75
N THR A 107 -7.72 8.14 2.01
CA THR A 107 -8.75 8.60 2.93
C THR A 107 -8.17 9.06 4.24
N THR A 108 -8.82 10.02 4.89
CA THR A 108 -8.46 10.47 6.23
C THR A 108 -9.49 9.92 7.22
N ALA A 109 -9.03 9.09 8.15
CA ALA A 109 -9.83 8.61 9.26
C ALA A 109 -9.96 9.71 10.32
N VAL A 110 -11.19 10.09 10.62
CA VAL A 110 -11.51 11.11 11.63
C VAL A 110 -12.12 10.47 12.86
N GLN A 111 -12.08 11.17 13.99
CA GLN A 111 -12.72 10.73 15.23
C GLN A 111 -14.25 10.74 15.07
N TYR A 112 -14.78 9.59 14.66
CA TYR A 112 -16.19 9.35 14.44
C TYR A 112 -16.41 7.84 14.58
N GLU A 113 -17.12 7.45 15.65
CA GLU A 113 -17.34 6.04 15.97
C GLU A 113 -18.17 5.34 14.89
N TYR A 114 -17.64 4.23 14.37
CA TYR A 114 -18.28 3.43 13.34
C TYR A 114 -17.70 2.01 13.34
N ASP A 115 -18.49 0.99 12.99
CA ASP A 115 -18.05 -0.43 12.96
C ASP A 115 -17.37 -0.92 14.25
N GLY A 116 -17.73 -0.34 15.41
CA GLY A 116 -17.11 -0.67 16.70
C GLY A 116 -15.67 -0.12 16.87
N MET A 117 -15.25 0.81 16.03
CA MET A 117 -13.96 1.51 16.10
C MET A 117 -14.16 2.99 16.45
N ALA A 118 -13.13 3.62 17.02
CA ALA A 118 -13.17 5.03 17.43
C ALA A 118 -13.08 6.03 16.27
N TYR A 119 -12.56 5.58 15.12
CA TYR A 119 -12.33 6.40 13.93
C TYR A 119 -13.01 5.81 12.71
N SER A 120 -13.28 6.64 11.72
CA SER A 120 -13.81 6.19 10.43
C SER A 120 -13.45 7.15 9.30
N GLY A 121 -13.35 6.58 8.09
CA GLY A 121 -13.05 7.28 6.85
C GLY A 121 -14.11 6.99 5.79
N VAL A 122 -14.09 7.75 4.70
CA VAL A 122 -14.94 7.52 3.53
C VAL A 122 -14.11 6.98 2.37
N VAL A 123 -14.60 5.94 1.71
CA VAL A 123 -13.97 5.30 0.56
C VAL A 123 -14.95 5.22 -0.61
N ASN A 124 -14.41 5.18 -1.81
CA ASN A 124 -15.16 4.98 -3.04
C ASN A 124 -14.73 3.64 -3.63
N LEU A 125 -15.68 2.76 -3.96
CA LEU A 125 -15.40 1.38 -4.39
C LEU A 125 -16.18 1.09 -5.67
N GLU A 126 -15.50 0.58 -6.70
CA GLU A 126 -16.19 0.07 -7.89
C GLU A 126 -16.92 -1.25 -7.59
N GLY A 127 -17.88 -1.62 -8.43
CA GLY A 127 -18.49 -2.95 -8.38
C GLY A 127 -17.44 -4.06 -8.53
N TYR A 128 -17.54 -5.11 -7.73
CA TYR A 128 -16.61 -6.25 -7.75
C TYR A 128 -15.13 -5.88 -7.55
N SER A 129 -14.84 -4.87 -6.73
CA SER A 129 -13.47 -4.38 -6.48
C SER A 129 -13.00 -4.59 -5.03
N MET A 130 -11.69 -4.50 -4.85
CA MET A 130 -11.01 -4.53 -3.55
C MET A 130 -9.93 -3.46 -3.49
N GLN A 131 -9.83 -2.80 -2.34
CA GLN A 131 -8.80 -1.81 -2.02
C GLN A 131 -8.07 -2.18 -0.74
N ILE A 132 -6.77 -1.87 -0.69
CA ILE A 132 -5.92 -2.04 0.49
C ILE A 132 -5.39 -0.68 0.89
N PHE A 133 -5.52 -0.35 2.17
CA PHE A 133 -5.06 0.89 2.77
C PHE A 133 -3.95 0.62 3.78
N SER A 134 -2.92 1.45 3.75
CA SER A 134 -1.84 1.49 4.74
C SER A 134 -1.70 2.88 5.35
N ARG A 135 -1.04 2.96 6.50
CA ARG A 135 -0.66 4.25 7.11
C ARG A 135 0.64 4.83 6.54
N VAL A 136 1.17 4.20 5.50
CA VAL A 136 2.42 4.55 4.82
C VAL A 136 2.11 4.71 3.34
N ASN A 137 2.63 5.79 2.75
CA ASN A 137 2.44 6.08 1.35
C ASN A 137 3.48 5.32 0.51
N ASP A 138 3.03 4.55 -0.47
CA ASP A 138 3.89 3.83 -1.43
C ASP A 138 4.59 4.79 -2.40
N ALA A 139 4.06 6.01 -2.57
CA ALA A 139 4.66 7.05 -3.40
C ALA A 139 5.87 7.77 -2.75
N GLU A 140 6.12 7.53 -1.46
CA GLU A 140 7.18 8.21 -0.69
C GLU A 140 8.31 7.27 -0.24
N ASP A 141 8.24 5.98 -0.58
CA ASP A 141 9.18 4.98 -0.04
C ASP A 141 9.59 3.97 -1.11
N CYS A 142 10.01 4.45 -2.30
CA CYS A 142 11.00 3.63 -2.99
C CYS A 142 12.28 3.73 -2.16
N ILE A 143 12.70 2.61 -1.59
CA ILE A 143 13.86 2.53 -0.67
C ILE A 143 15.17 3.11 -1.26
N GLY A 144 15.20 3.31 -2.58
CA GLY A 144 16.28 3.95 -3.32
C GLY A 144 16.13 5.47 -3.50
N ASP A 145 14.97 6.08 -3.25
CA ASP A 145 14.75 7.52 -3.30
C ASP A 145 15.06 8.13 -1.94
N LEU A 146 16.32 8.50 -1.77
CA LEU A 146 16.82 9.11 -0.56
C LEU A 146 16.53 10.62 -0.52
N THR A 147 16.06 11.19 -1.63
CA THR A 147 15.77 12.63 -1.74
C THR A 147 14.30 12.98 -1.57
N GLY A 148 13.41 11.98 -1.64
CA GLY A 148 11.96 12.13 -1.56
C GLY A 148 11.38 12.83 -2.80
N ASP A 149 12.01 12.69 -3.96
CA ASP A 149 11.59 13.34 -5.21
C ASP A 149 10.73 12.45 -6.13
N GLY A 150 10.46 11.21 -5.71
CA GLY A 150 9.70 10.20 -6.43
C GLY A 150 10.47 9.49 -7.55
N LEU A 151 11.79 9.71 -7.67
CA LEU A 151 12.65 9.13 -8.70
C LEU A 151 13.95 8.60 -8.10
N VAL A 152 14.19 7.29 -8.17
CA VAL A 152 15.54 6.74 -7.89
C VAL A 152 16.48 7.09 -9.04
N ASN A 153 17.34 8.07 -8.81
CA ASN A 153 18.23 8.62 -9.83
C ASN A 153 19.64 8.92 -9.29
N VAL A 154 20.42 9.70 -10.04
CA VAL A 154 21.79 10.06 -9.65
C VAL A 154 21.81 10.88 -8.35
N SER A 155 20.75 11.64 -8.07
CA SER A 155 20.62 12.44 -6.85
C SER A 155 20.62 11.56 -5.60
N ASP A 156 19.99 10.40 -5.64
CA ASP A 156 19.97 9.44 -4.53
C ASP A 156 21.30 8.70 -4.38
N ILE A 157 21.99 8.42 -5.49
CA ILE A 157 23.37 7.92 -5.46
C ILE A 157 24.29 8.94 -4.78
N LEU A 158 24.08 10.23 -5.00
CA LEU A 158 24.87 11.27 -4.32
C LEU A 158 24.50 11.36 -2.83
N ALA A 159 23.22 11.22 -2.48
CA ALA A 159 22.77 11.19 -1.10
C ALA A 159 23.44 10.03 -0.33
N ILE A 160 23.43 8.81 -0.87
CA ILE A 160 24.01 7.66 -0.18
C ILE A 160 25.53 7.72 -0.05
N ILE A 161 26.23 8.25 -1.07
CA ILE A 161 27.69 8.44 -0.99
C ILE A 161 28.04 9.51 0.03
N SER A 162 27.17 10.51 0.24
CA SER A 162 27.41 11.57 1.22
C SER A 162 27.38 11.08 2.67
N ASP A 163 26.59 10.02 2.93
CA ASP A 163 26.41 9.41 4.25
C ASP A 163 27.31 8.18 4.48
N TRP A 164 28.30 7.94 3.62
CA TRP A 164 29.13 6.74 3.64
C TRP A 164 29.82 6.52 5.00
N GLY A 165 29.68 5.31 5.55
CA GLY A 165 30.23 4.96 6.86
C GLY A 165 29.46 5.53 8.07
N THR A 166 28.28 6.10 7.84
CA THR A 166 27.35 6.55 8.90
C THR A 166 26.11 5.65 8.93
N PRO A 167 25.20 5.78 9.91
CA PRO A 167 23.93 5.05 9.91
C PRO A 167 22.79 5.78 9.18
N TYR A 168 23.04 6.95 8.56
CA TYR A 168 21.96 7.83 8.10
C TYR A 168 21.27 7.38 6.81
N SER A 169 21.99 6.74 5.89
CA SER A 169 21.45 6.17 4.66
C SER A 169 21.66 4.63 4.63
N ASP A 170 21.43 3.97 5.77
CA ASP A 170 21.49 2.51 5.92
C ASP A 170 20.15 1.90 5.51
N ILE A 171 20.04 1.53 4.24
CA ILE A 171 18.82 1.00 3.62
C ILE A 171 18.68 -0.50 3.92
N THR A 172 19.79 -1.19 4.17
CA THR A 172 19.82 -2.65 4.44
C THR A 172 19.61 -3.00 5.91
N GLY A 173 19.71 -2.01 6.81
CA GLY A 173 19.51 -2.16 8.25
C GLY A 173 20.70 -2.82 8.97
N ASP A 174 21.90 -2.76 8.39
CA ASP A 174 23.11 -3.38 8.94
C ASP A 174 23.92 -2.46 9.88
N THR A 175 23.35 -1.30 10.20
CA THR A 175 23.86 -0.19 11.02
C THR A 175 24.93 0.68 10.34
N MET A 176 25.20 0.50 9.05
CA MET A 176 26.26 1.22 8.35
C MET A 176 26.00 1.37 6.85
N THR A 177 25.88 2.61 6.37
CA THR A 177 25.86 2.94 4.95
C THR A 177 27.14 2.49 4.26
N ASN A 178 27.02 1.51 3.39
CA ASN A 178 28.12 0.90 2.65
C ASN A 178 27.68 0.46 1.23
N VAL A 179 28.52 -0.35 0.59
CA VAL A 179 28.27 -0.82 -0.78
C VAL A 179 26.98 -1.62 -0.90
N SER A 180 26.55 -2.29 0.17
CA SER A 180 25.32 -3.07 0.20
C SER A 180 24.10 -2.18 0.01
N ASP A 181 24.05 -1.02 0.66
CA ASP A 181 22.97 -0.04 0.52
C ASP A 181 22.98 0.60 -0.86
N LEU A 182 24.17 0.92 -1.40
CA LEU A 182 24.29 1.49 -2.74
C LEU A 182 23.78 0.53 -3.82
N LEU A 183 23.98 -0.78 -3.65
CA LEU A 183 23.46 -1.78 -4.58
C LEU A 183 21.92 -1.86 -4.56
N VAL A 184 21.28 -1.50 -3.44
CA VAL A 184 19.83 -1.37 -3.36
C VAL A 184 19.35 -0.17 -4.19
N VAL A 185 19.95 1.02 -4.00
CA VAL A 185 19.62 2.21 -4.80
C VAL A 185 19.79 1.96 -6.30
N ILE A 186 20.89 1.33 -6.71
CA ILE A 186 21.13 1.02 -8.14
C ILE A 186 20.13 -0.03 -8.66
N GLY A 187 19.68 -0.95 -7.81
CA GLY A 187 18.69 -1.98 -8.18
C GLY A 187 17.31 -1.39 -8.48
N GLU A 188 16.97 -0.27 -7.86
CA GLU A 188 15.68 0.41 -7.96
C GLU A 188 15.69 1.60 -8.94
N PHE A 189 16.75 1.78 -9.75
CA PHE A 189 16.94 2.96 -10.60
C PHE A 189 15.78 3.17 -11.59
N GLY A 190 15.10 4.31 -11.49
CA GLY A 190 13.88 4.61 -12.23
C GLY A 190 12.84 5.35 -11.39
N PRO A 191 11.65 5.62 -11.93
CA PRO A 191 10.54 6.12 -11.14
C PRO A 191 10.15 5.10 -10.06
N CYS A 192 9.78 5.58 -8.86
CA CYS A 192 9.13 4.70 -7.88
C CYS A 192 7.88 4.08 -8.54
N GLN A 193 7.71 2.75 -8.44
CA GLN A 193 6.57 2.00 -8.98
C GLN A 193 5.71 1.42 -7.87
#